data_AF-A0A351HY38-F1
#
_entry.id   AF-A0A351HY38-F1
#
_cell.length_a   1.000
_cell.length_b   1.000
_cell.length_c   1.000
_cell.angle_alpha   90.00
_cell.angle_beta   90.00
_cell.angle_gamma   90.00
#
_symmetry.space_group_name_H-M   'P 1'
#
loop_
_entity.id
_entity.type
_entity.pdbx_description
1 polymer ?
#
loop_
_entity_poly.entity_id
_entity_poly.type
_entity_poly.pdbx_seq_one_letter_code
_entity_poly.pdbx_strand_id
1 'polypeptide(L)'
;MNGQTSGTSGESKRLEAIEIQVDNKGYDLGIEYRTHIQNIGWQDWKHDGEISGTSNQGLRLEAIEVRLTGSDASRYDVYYRVQVENLGWLGWASNGAESGTAGYGYRLEGIEIVLVEKGTAFDTGSAAFYETAA
;
A
#
# COMPACT_ATOMS: atom_id res chain seq x y z
N MET A 1 -2.57 -23.62 7.97
CA MET A 1 -1.23 -23.07 8.23
C MET A 1 -1.40 -21.57 8.34
N ASN A 2 -1.07 -21.01 9.49
CA ASN A 2 -1.49 -19.67 9.88
C ASN A 2 -0.52 -18.66 9.27
N GLY A 3 -0.99 -17.92 8.26
CA GLY A 3 -0.25 -16.86 7.60
C GLY A 3 0.28 -15.88 8.63
N GLN A 4 1.59 -15.68 8.62
CA GLN A 4 2.27 -14.75 9.50
C GLN A 4 1.92 -13.33 9.05
N THR A 5 0.87 -12.76 9.62
CA THR A 5 0.54 -11.34 9.43
C THR A 5 1.60 -10.50 10.14
N SER A 6 2.57 -9.99 9.38
CA SER A 6 3.55 -9.02 9.86
C SER A 6 3.18 -7.65 9.30
N GLY A 7 2.09 -7.07 9.81
CA GLY A 7 1.61 -5.75 9.39
C GLY A 7 1.45 -4.86 10.62
N THR A 8 2.02 -3.65 10.58
CA THR A 8 1.76 -2.58 11.54
C THR A 8 0.50 -1.83 11.12
N SER A 9 -0.54 -1.87 11.95
CA SER A 9 -1.77 -1.08 11.75
C SER A 9 -1.59 0.31 12.40
N GLY A 10 -1.49 1.36 11.59
CA GLY A 10 -1.51 2.75 12.04
C GLY A 10 -2.94 3.27 12.20
N GLU A 11 -3.30 3.75 13.39
CA GLU A 11 -4.64 4.25 13.70
C GLU A 11 -4.97 5.61 13.04
N SER A 12 -6.01 5.61 12.20
CA SER A 12 -7.11 6.59 12.05
C SER A 12 -6.86 8.08 12.25
N LYS A 13 -5.84 8.67 11.61
CA LYS A 13 -5.77 10.11 11.31
C LYS A 13 -5.27 10.33 9.89
N ARG A 14 -5.68 11.45 9.27
CA ARG A 14 -5.29 11.87 7.91
C ARG A 14 -3.85 11.48 7.60
N LEU A 15 -3.66 10.56 6.65
CA LEU A 15 -2.33 10.16 6.20
C LEU A 15 -1.79 11.24 5.25
N GLU A 16 -0.77 11.97 5.70
CA GLU A 16 0.06 12.83 4.83
C GLU A 16 1.27 12.07 4.30
N ALA A 17 1.72 11.05 5.05
CA ALA A 17 2.83 10.18 4.70
C ALA A 17 2.65 8.78 5.29
N ILE A 18 3.39 7.83 4.74
CA ILE A 18 3.48 6.44 5.17
C ILE A 18 4.94 5.99 5.23
N GLU A 19 5.23 5.11 6.19
CA GLU A 19 6.48 4.37 6.30
C GLU A 19 6.13 2.88 6.41
N ILE A 20 6.73 2.06 5.56
CA ILE A 20 6.56 0.61 5.54
C ILE A 20 7.94 -0.04 5.66
N GLN A 21 8.01 -1.09 6.46
CA GLN A 21 9.21 -1.88 6.67
C GLN A 21 8.82 -3.36 6.74
N VAL A 22 9.60 -4.21 6.06
CA VAL A 22 9.48 -5.67 6.19
C VAL A 22 10.44 -6.18 7.25
N ASP A 23 9.94 -7.03 8.14
CA ASP A 23 10.79 -7.76 9.08
C ASP A 23 11.37 -9.00 8.39
N ASN A 24 12.65 -8.91 8.03
CA ASN A 24 13.42 -10.00 7.43
C ASN A 24 13.77 -11.07 8.46
N LYS A 25 12.80 -11.92 8.81
CA LYS A 25 12.98 -13.08 9.72
C LYS A 25 13.77 -14.24 9.09
N GLY A 26 14.93 -13.94 8.49
CA GLY A 26 15.81 -14.91 7.84
C GLY A 26 15.54 -15.13 6.35
N TYR A 27 14.75 -14.26 5.72
CA TYR A 27 14.57 -14.18 4.27
C TYR A 27 15.32 -12.95 3.74
N ASP A 28 15.61 -12.92 2.44
CA ASP A 28 16.07 -11.73 1.73
C ASP A 28 14.90 -11.07 0.99
N LEU A 29 14.04 -10.40 1.77
CA LEU A 29 12.89 -9.62 1.30
C LEU A 29 13.09 -8.13 1.63
N GLY A 30 12.92 -7.28 0.65
CA GLY A 30 12.72 -5.85 0.85
C GLY A 30 11.35 -5.43 0.36
N ILE A 31 11.02 -4.17 0.59
CA ILE A 31 9.80 -3.56 0.09
C ILE A 31 10.09 -2.21 -0.56
N GLU A 32 9.43 -1.98 -1.68
CA GLU A 32 9.34 -0.66 -2.30
C GLU A 32 7.89 -0.21 -2.34
N TYR A 33 7.66 1.08 -2.09
CA TYR A 33 6.34 1.68 -2.13
C TYR A 33 6.39 3.11 -2.61
N ARG A 34 5.32 3.55 -3.27
CA ARG A 34 5.13 4.96 -3.65
C ARG A 34 3.69 5.36 -3.43
N THR A 35 3.48 6.66 -3.24
CA THR A 35 2.17 7.23 -2.97
C THR A 35 1.76 8.22 -4.05
N HIS A 36 0.47 8.29 -4.31
CA HIS A 36 -0.15 9.33 -5.11
C HIS A 36 -0.61 10.45 -4.17
N ILE A 37 -0.08 11.66 -4.37
CA ILE A 37 -0.37 12.82 -3.53
C ILE A 37 -1.29 13.77 -4.26
N GLN A 38 -2.28 14.30 -3.55
CA GLN A 38 -3.17 15.35 -4.04
C GLN A 38 -2.40 16.45 -4.78
N ASN A 39 -2.83 16.79 -6.00
CA ASN A 39 -2.30 17.85 -6.85
C ASN A 39 -0.82 17.67 -7.29
N ILE A 40 -0.15 16.59 -6.91
CA ILE A 40 1.24 16.30 -7.32
C ILE A 40 1.29 15.03 -8.18
N GLY A 41 0.53 14.01 -7.82
CA GLY A 41 0.52 12.72 -8.53
C GLY A 41 1.38 11.67 -7.85
N TRP A 42 1.74 10.62 -8.61
CA TRP A 42 2.64 9.56 -8.17
C TRP A 42 4.04 10.10 -7.89
N GLN A 43 4.57 9.79 -6.70
CA GLN A 43 5.94 10.14 -6.31
C GLN A 43 6.93 9.01 -6.64
N ASP A 44 8.22 9.28 -6.41
CA ASP A 44 9.28 8.29 -6.52
C ASP A 44 9.08 7.13 -5.52
N TRP A 45 9.58 5.95 -5.91
CA TRP A 45 9.63 4.77 -5.06
C TRP A 45 10.54 5.01 -3.84
N LYS A 46 10.06 4.53 -2.69
CA LYS A 46 10.73 4.52 -1.39
C LYS A 46 10.96 3.10 -0.95
N HIS A 47 12.06 2.88 -0.24
CA HIS A 47 12.46 1.58 0.28
C HIS A 47 12.04 1.40 1.74
N ASP A 48 12.33 0.24 2.31
CA ASP A 48 12.16 -0.07 3.73
C ASP A 48 12.55 1.10 4.65
N GLY A 49 11.58 1.56 5.45
CA GLY A 49 11.77 2.62 6.45
C GLY A 49 11.88 4.04 5.89
N GLU A 50 11.81 4.25 4.57
CA GLU A 50 11.84 5.60 3.97
C GLU A 50 10.45 6.23 3.88
N ILE A 51 10.27 7.43 4.43
CA ILE A 51 8.98 8.14 4.37
C ILE A 51 8.55 8.41 2.90
N SER A 52 7.34 7.96 2.53
CA SER A 52 6.65 8.32 1.29
C SER A 52 5.46 9.23 1.59
N GLY A 53 5.44 10.41 1.00
CA GLY A 53 4.39 11.42 1.23
C GLY A 53 4.95 12.81 1.52
N THR A 54 4.14 13.63 2.17
CA THR A 54 4.52 14.97 2.65
C THR A 54 4.35 15.07 4.16
N SER A 55 4.95 16.07 4.78
CA SER A 55 4.75 16.36 6.19
C SER A 55 4.47 17.84 6.39
N ASN A 56 3.39 18.16 7.09
CA ASN A 56 2.96 19.52 7.43
C ASN A 56 2.65 20.40 6.20
N GLN A 57 2.35 19.78 5.06
CA GLN A 57 1.98 20.52 3.84
C GLN A 57 0.47 20.61 3.63
N GLY A 58 -0.32 19.90 4.44
CA GLY A 58 -1.77 19.87 4.25
C GLY A 58 -2.18 19.15 2.95
N LEU A 59 -1.31 18.32 2.36
CA LEU A 59 -1.64 17.44 1.23
C LEU A 59 -1.93 16.02 1.73
N ARG A 60 -2.85 15.32 1.05
CA ARG A 60 -3.28 13.96 1.42
C ARG A 60 -2.68 12.94 0.46
N LEU A 61 -2.48 11.73 0.99
CA LEU A 61 -2.32 10.55 0.15
C LEU A 61 -3.69 10.14 -0.41
N GLU A 62 -3.75 9.78 -1.68
CA GLU A 62 -4.97 9.34 -2.37
C GLU A 62 -4.87 7.88 -2.85
N ALA A 63 -3.66 7.40 -3.15
CA ALA A 63 -3.38 6.03 -3.55
C ALA A 63 -1.97 5.58 -3.17
N ILE A 64 -1.72 4.28 -3.22
CA ILE A 64 -0.44 3.64 -2.96
C ILE A 64 -0.20 2.47 -3.92
N GLU A 65 1.07 2.25 -4.25
CA GLU A 65 1.57 1.00 -4.82
C GLU A 65 2.65 0.43 -3.91
N VAL A 66 2.70 -0.90 -3.80
CA VAL A 66 3.64 -1.64 -2.95
C VAL A 66 4.14 -2.88 -3.70
N ARG A 67 5.45 -3.11 -3.72
CA ARG A 67 6.06 -4.29 -4.35
C ARG A 67 7.22 -4.84 -3.52
N LEU A 68 7.50 -6.13 -3.67
CA LEU A 68 8.61 -6.80 -3.00
C LEU A 68 9.90 -6.66 -3.80
N THR A 69 11.01 -6.59 -3.09
CA THR A 69 12.38 -6.64 -3.61
C THR A 69 13.19 -7.70 -2.85
N GLY A 70 14.45 -7.90 -3.22
CA GLY A 70 15.30 -8.96 -2.65
C GLY A 70 15.19 -10.29 -3.39
N SER A 71 16.11 -11.22 -3.11
CA SER A 71 16.22 -12.49 -3.84
C SER A 71 15.09 -13.48 -3.52
N ASP A 72 14.47 -13.38 -2.34
CA ASP A 72 13.33 -14.21 -1.95
C ASP A 72 11.97 -13.67 -2.44
N ALA A 73 11.92 -12.48 -3.07
CA ALA A 73 10.66 -11.86 -3.51
C ALA A 73 9.83 -12.76 -4.44
N SER A 74 10.49 -13.57 -5.27
CA SER A 74 9.82 -14.51 -6.18
C SER A 74 8.99 -15.60 -5.48
N ARG A 75 9.22 -15.81 -4.17
CA ARG A 75 8.56 -16.82 -3.35
C ARG A 75 7.28 -16.31 -2.69
N TYR A 76 6.99 -15.01 -2.80
CA TYR A 76 5.86 -14.38 -2.15
C TYR A 76 5.09 -13.46 -3.11
N ASP A 77 3.84 -13.21 -2.75
CA ASP A 77 3.02 -12.11 -3.22
C ASP A 77 2.79 -11.14 -2.06
N VAL A 78 2.85 -9.84 -2.33
CA VAL A 78 2.37 -8.82 -1.39
C VAL A 78 0.97 -8.39 -1.81
N TYR A 79 0.02 -8.56 -0.89
CA TYR A 79 -1.33 -8.02 -1.03
C TYR A 79 -1.49 -6.83 -0.10
N TYR A 80 -2.13 -5.78 -0.60
CA TYR A 80 -2.43 -4.60 0.19
C TYR A 80 -3.76 -3.98 -0.22
N ARG A 81 -4.43 -3.38 0.74
CA ARG A 81 -5.64 -2.58 0.50
C ARG A 81 -5.62 -1.34 1.36
N VAL A 82 -6.36 -0.34 0.95
CA VAL A 82 -6.51 0.91 1.69
C VAL A 82 -7.97 1.17 2.04
N GLN A 83 -8.16 1.84 3.17
CA GLN A 83 -9.41 2.47 3.50
C GLN A 83 -9.40 3.88 2.91
N VAL A 84 -10.41 4.21 2.11
CA VAL A 84 -10.55 5.52 1.48
C VAL A 84 -11.74 6.26 2.07
N GLU A 85 -11.57 7.56 2.30
CA GLU A 85 -12.67 8.44 2.72
C GLU A 85 -13.90 8.28 1.80
N ASN A 86 -15.08 8.22 2.40
CA ASN A 86 -16.38 8.00 1.74
C ASN A 86 -16.59 6.64 1.05
N LEU A 87 -15.56 5.82 0.86
CA LEU A 87 -15.66 4.50 0.21
C LEU A 87 -15.42 3.33 1.17
N GLY A 88 -14.74 3.57 2.30
CA GLY A 88 -14.34 2.51 3.21
C GLY A 88 -13.20 1.66 2.66
N TRP A 89 -13.09 0.42 3.12
CA TRP A 89 -12.07 -0.52 2.63
C TRP A 89 -12.34 -0.92 1.17
N LEU A 90 -11.35 -0.72 0.32
CA LEU A 90 -11.36 -1.21 -1.06
C LEU A 90 -10.92 -2.68 -1.13
N GLY A 91 -10.94 -3.23 -2.35
CA GLY A 91 -10.35 -4.53 -2.62
C GLY A 91 -8.82 -4.54 -2.50
N TRP A 92 -8.24 -5.72 -2.56
CA TRP A 92 -6.80 -5.93 -2.46
C TRP A 92 -6.12 -5.76 -3.82
N ALA A 93 -5.14 -4.86 -3.85
CA ALA A 93 -4.12 -4.81 -4.89
C ALA A 93 -2.98 -5.78 -4.55
N SER A 94 -2.14 -6.07 -5.54
CA SER A 94 -0.93 -6.86 -5.31
C SER A 94 0.23 -6.45 -6.21
N ASN A 95 1.45 -6.68 -5.72
CA ASN A 95 2.69 -6.65 -6.50
C ASN A 95 2.87 -5.41 -7.41
N GLY A 96 2.60 -4.22 -6.87
CA GLY A 96 2.74 -2.94 -7.57
C GLY A 96 1.48 -2.44 -8.28
N ALA A 97 0.34 -3.13 -8.18
CA ALA A 97 -0.94 -2.63 -8.69
C ALA A 97 -1.50 -1.49 -7.83
N GLU A 98 -2.23 -0.55 -8.42
CA GLU A 98 -2.71 0.62 -7.66
C GLU A 98 -3.76 0.24 -6.60
N SER A 99 -3.69 0.88 -5.43
CA SER A 99 -4.73 0.81 -4.39
C SER A 99 -5.11 2.20 -3.90
N GLY A 100 -6.39 2.56 -3.94
CA GLY A 100 -6.89 3.87 -3.53
C GLY A 100 -7.72 4.56 -4.61
N THR A 101 -7.56 5.88 -4.74
CA THR A 101 -8.29 6.67 -5.74
C THR A 101 -7.41 7.73 -6.41
N ALA A 102 -7.75 8.12 -7.63
CA ALA A 102 -7.20 9.30 -8.30
C ALA A 102 -8.33 10.20 -8.81
N GLY A 103 -8.17 11.52 -8.66
CA GLY A 103 -9.11 12.54 -9.14
C GLY A 103 -10.36 12.78 -8.27
N TYR A 104 -10.71 11.87 -7.35
CA TYR A 104 -11.84 12.02 -6.43
C TYR A 104 -11.63 13.04 -5.32
N GLY A 105 -10.37 13.24 -4.96
CA GLY A 105 -10.01 14.06 -3.81
C GLY A 105 -10.27 13.44 -2.44
N TYR A 106 -10.40 12.11 -2.38
CA TYR A 106 -10.55 11.35 -1.14
C TYR A 106 -9.18 10.97 -0.57
N ARG A 107 -9.06 11.02 0.76
CA ARG A 107 -7.81 10.63 1.45
C ARG A 107 -7.79 9.14 1.76
N LEU A 108 -6.58 8.61 1.91
CA LEU A 108 -6.36 7.34 2.62
C LEU A 108 -6.56 7.54 4.14
N GLU A 109 -7.26 6.60 4.77
CA GLU A 109 -7.56 6.58 6.20
C GLU A 109 -6.95 5.37 6.93
N GLY A 110 -6.54 4.34 6.18
CA GLY A 110 -5.94 3.12 6.71
C GLY A 110 -5.33 2.26 5.60
N ILE A 111 -4.47 1.34 5.99
CA ILE A 111 -3.81 0.38 5.09
C ILE A 111 -3.66 -0.96 5.79
N GLU A 112 -3.85 -2.03 5.02
CA GLU A 112 -3.50 -3.39 5.43
C GLU A 112 -2.55 -3.97 4.39
N ILE A 113 -1.54 -4.72 4.85
CA ILE A 113 -0.53 -5.37 4.02
C ILE A 113 -0.33 -6.79 4.53
N VAL A 114 -0.30 -7.75 3.61
CA VAL A 114 -0.12 -9.18 3.92
C VAL A 114 0.86 -9.78 2.91
N LEU A 115 1.84 -10.53 3.43
CA LEU A 115 2.71 -11.39 2.62
C LEU A 115 2.10 -12.78 2.53
N VAL A 116 2.07 -13.34 1.32
CA VAL A 116 1.46 -14.63 1.02
C VAL A 116 2.43 -15.46 0.18
N GLU A 117 2.61 -16.74 0.48
CA GLU A 117 3.46 -17.61 -0.34
C GLU A 117 2.92 -17.72 -1.77
N LYS A 118 3.81 -17.63 -2.74
CA LYS A 118 3.48 -17.66 -4.17
C LYS A 118 2.64 -18.90 -4.50
N GLY A 119 1.55 -18.71 -5.23
CA GLY A 119 0.64 -19.79 -5.63
C GLY A 119 -0.42 -20.15 -4.59
N THR A 120 -0.41 -19.51 -3.42
CA THR A 120 -1.53 -19.60 -2.47
C THR A 120 -2.70 -18.76 -3.00
N ALA A 121 -3.91 -19.34 -3.01
CA ALA A 121 -5.11 -18.60 -3.37
C ALA A 121 -5.38 -17.47 -2.35
N PHE A 122 -5.70 -16.28 -2.86
CA PHE A 122 -6.04 -15.12 -2.05
C PHE A 122 -7.26 -14.42 -2.66
N ASP A 123 -8.28 -14.13 -1.85
CA ASP A 123 -9.49 -13.44 -2.30
C ASP A 123 -9.26 -11.92 -2.29
N THR A 124 -9.20 -11.33 -3.48
CA THR A 124 -8.94 -9.89 -3.64
C THR A 124 -10.19 -9.02 -3.41
N GLY A 125 -11.37 -9.62 -3.31
CA GLY A 125 -12.61 -8.88 -3.12
C GLY A 125 -12.97 -7.96 -4.30
N SER A 126 -13.41 -6.74 -3.99
CA SER A 126 -13.85 -5.72 -4.96
C SER A 126 -12.67 -5.03 -5.68
N ALA A 127 -12.92 -3.94 -6.42
CA ALA A 127 -11.84 -3.18 -7.04
C ALA A 127 -10.97 -2.49 -5.98
N ALA A 128 -9.65 -2.56 -6.19
CA ALA A 128 -8.66 -1.94 -5.31
C ALA A 128 -8.42 -0.45 -5.64
N PHE A 129 -8.78 0.00 -6.84
CA PHE A 129 -8.52 1.35 -7.33
C PHE A 129 -9.69 1.92 -8.14
N TYR A 130 -9.93 3.22 -8.00
CA TYR A 130 -10.91 3.98 -8.79
C TYR A 130 -10.32 5.31 -9.26
N GLU A 131 -10.55 5.67 -10.52
CA GLU A 131 -10.13 6.94 -11.10
C GLU A 131 -11.32 7.62 -11.77
N THR A 132 -11.44 8.94 -11.61
CA THR A 132 -12.44 9.72 -12.36
C THR A 132 -12.00 9.86 -13.82
N ALA A 133 -12.93 9.73 -14.77
CA ALA A 133 -12.65 10.06 -16.16
C ALA A 133 -12.18 11.52 -16.30
N ALA A 134 -11.11 11.71 -17.07
CA ALA A 134 -10.53 13.02 -17.39
C ALA A 134 -11.47 13.91 -18.22
#